data_AF-A0A7X7QID8-F1
#
_entry.id   AF-A0A7X7QID8-F1
#
_cell.length_a   1.000
_cell.length_b   1.000
_cell.length_c   1.000
_cell.angle_alpha   90.00
_cell.angle_beta   90.00
_cell.angle_gamma   90.00
#
_symmetry.space_group_name_H-M   'P 1'
#
loop_
_entity.id
_entity.type
_entity.pdbx_description
1 polymer ?
#
loop_
_entity_poly.entity_id
_entity_poly.type
_entity_poly.pdbx_seq_one_letter_code
_entity_poly.pdbx_strand_id
1 'polypeptide(L)' 'MSETTIHLETTGHMACLAQIPVAAVKTIIGEIGAKPRFTINGLEHYDAKVCGTVIARARGWTDQAAYYRRFDEEIQGND' A
#
# COMPACT_ATOMS: atom_id res chain seq x y z
N MET A 1 -15.81 8.92 21.29
CA MET A 1 -15.00 9.10 20.06
C MET A 1 -14.53 7.72 19.67
N SER A 2 -14.94 7.20 18.50
CA SER A 2 -14.38 5.91 18.04
C SER A 2 -12.92 6.13 17.68
N GLU A 3 -12.00 5.41 18.32
CA GLU A 3 -10.60 5.38 17.89
C GLU A 3 -10.54 4.66 16.55
N THR A 4 -10.34 5.41 15.47
CA THR A 4 -10.07 4.82 14.16
C THR A 4 -8.60 4.42 14.11
N THR A 5 -8.31 3.12 14.19
CA THR A 5 -6.98 2.58 13.95
C THR A 5 -6.56 2.86 12.51
N ILE A 6 -5.36 3.42 12.31
CA ILE A 6 -4.79 3.69 11.00
C ILE A 6 -3.66 2.69 10.75
N HIS A 7 -3.82 1.86 9.70
CA HIS A 7 -2.79 0.93 9.26
C HIS A 7 -1.81 1.63 8.30
N LEU A 8 -0.52 1.52 8.60
CA LEU A 8 0.54 2.24 7.92
C LEU A 8 1.64 1.30 7.47
N GLU A 9 2.17 1.59 6.29
CA GLU A 9 3.17 0.76 5.63
C GLU A 9 4.38 1.56 5.19
N THR A 10 5.56 0.94 5.32
CA THR A 10 6.81 1.51 4.82
C THR A 10 7.06 1.11 3.37
N THR A 11 7.85 1.91 2.66
CA THR A 11 8.28 1.61 1.28
C THR A 11 8.96 0.25 1.16
N GLY A 12 9.71 -0.16 2.19
CA GLY A 12 10.36 -1.47 2.25
C GLY A 12 9.36 -2.62 2.38
N HIS A 13 8.33 -2.45 3.22
CA HIS A 13 7.28 -3.47 3.34
C HIS A 13 6.45 -3.57 2.05
N MET A 14 6.09 -2.44 1.44
CA MET A 14 5.43 -2.43 0.13
C MET A 14 6.24 -3.16 -0.94
N ALA A 15 7.57 -2.96 -0.97
CA ALA A 15 8.46 -3.64 -1.90
C ALA A 15 8.44 -5.16 -1.71
N CYS A 16 8.41 -5.63 -0.45
CA CYS A 16 8.28 -7.04 -0.10
C CYS A 16 6.95 -7.63 -0.62
N LEU A 17 5.82 -6.98 -0.32
CA LEU A 17 4.49 -7.45 -0.72
C LEU A 17 4.28 -7.44 -2.24
N ALA A 18 4.83 -6.43 -2.92
CA ALA A 18 4.78 -6.29 -4.37
C ALA A 18 5.80 -7.17 -5.09
N GLN A 19 6.80 -7.73 -4.39
CA GLN A 19 7.94 -8.46 -4.94
C GLN A 19 8.71 -7.67 -6.01
N ILE A 20 8.92 -6.37 -5.76
CA ILE A 20 9.68 -5.48 -6.65
C ILE A 20 10.74 -4.70 -5.87
N PRO A 21 11.76 -4.13 -6.54
CA PRO A 21 12.74 -3.27 -5.86
C PRO A 21 12.10 -2.02 -5.24
N VAL A 22 12.66 -1.56 -4.11
CA VAL A 22 12.23 -0.31 -3.43
C VAL A 22 12.23 0.90 -4.37
N ALA A 23 13.18 0.97 -5.31
CA ALA A 23 13.23 2.05 -6.30
C ALA A 23 11.96 2.08 -7.17
N ALA A 24 11.45 0.92 -7.59
CA ALA A 24 10.22 0.82 -8.37
C ALA A 24 9.00 1.26 -7.55
N VAL A 25 8.94 0.89 -6.26
CA VAL A 25 7.90 1.39 -5.35
C VAL A 25 7.93 2.91 -5.26
N LYS A 26 9.11 3.52 -5.09
CA LYS A 26 9.26 4.98 -5.03
C LYS A 26 8.80 5.66 -6.32
N THR A 27 9.10 5.08 -7.48
CA THR A 27 8.58 5.55 -8.76
C THR A 27 7.05 5.54 -8.78
N ILE A 28 6.42 4.41 -8.41
CA ILE A 28 4.95 4.29 -8.38
C ILE A 28 4.34 5.29 -7.40
N ILE A 29 4.90 5.44 -6.20
CA ILE A 29 4.47 6.43 -5.20
C ILE A 29 4.52 7.85 -5.78
N GLY A 30 5.60 8.18 -6.51
CA GLY A 30 5.75 9.45 -7.20
C GLY A 30 4.71 9.66 -8.30
N GLU A 31 4.43 8.64 -9.11
CA GLU A 31 3.42 8.68 -10.18
C GLU A 31 2.00 8.91 -9.65
N ILE A 32 1.66 8.32 -8.50
CA ILE A 32 0.35 8.51 -7.86
C ILE A 32 0.29 9.76 -6.96
N GLY A 33 1.39 10.51 -6.87
CA GLY A 33 1.49 11.74 -6.08
C GLY A 33 1.30 11.54 -4.57
N ALA A 34 1.54 10.33 -4.07
CA ALA A 34 1.33 10.01 -2.65
C ALA A 34 2.43 10.64 -1.78
N LYS A 35 2.03 11.19 -0.64
CA LYS A 35 2.93 11.74 0.37
C LYS A 35 2.91 10.86 1.62
N PRO A 36 4.05 10.72 2.33
CA PRO A 36 4.07 10.00 3.59
C PRO A 36 3.19 10.71 4.61
N ARG A 37 2.53 9.93 5.47
CA ARG A 37 1.76 10.43 6.60
C ARG A 37 2.69 10.97 7.68
N PHE A 38 3.78 10.27 7.92
CA PHE A 38 4.88 10.71 8.77
C PHE A 38 6.17 9.94 8.45
N THR A 39 7.26 10.40 9.05
CA THR A 39 8.57 9.77 8.97
C THR A 39 9.06 9.45 10.38
N ILE A 40 9.39 8.19 10.64
CA ILE A 40 9.98 7.75 11.92
C ILE A 40 11.30 7.08 11.61
N ASN A 41 12.37 7.48 12.29
CA ASN A 41 13.73 6.94 12.10
C ASN A 41 14.20 6.95 10.63
N GLY A 42 13.81 7.97 9.86
CA GLY A 42 14.13 8.08 8.43
C GLY A 42 13.31 7.17 7.51
N LEU A 43 12.32 6.44 8.04
CA LEU A 43 11.40 5.61 7.27
C LEU A 43 10.08 6.34 7.05
N GLU A 44 9.72 6.47 5.77
CA GLU A 44 8.44 7.02 5.32
C GLU A 44 7.32 6.00 5.57
N HIS A 45 6.23 6.45 6.21
CA HIS A 45 5.04 5.63 6.47
C HIS A 45 3.86 6.18 5.67
N TYR A 46 3.15 5.30 4.98
CA TYR A 46 2.03 5.63 4.11
C TYR A 46 0.79 4.86 4.55
N ASP A 47 -0.39 5.41 4.28
CA ASP A 47 -1.64 4.70 4.54
C ASP A 47 -1.73 3.39 3.75
N ALA A 48 -2.38 2.37 4.31
CA ALA A 48 -2.59 1.08 3.66
C ALA A 48 -3.21 1.21 2.24
N LYS A 49 -4.00 2.26 1.98
CA LYS A 49 -4.54 2.57 0.64
C LYS A 49 -3.44 2.83 -0.41
N VAL A 50 -2.36 3.49 -0.01
CA VAL A 50 -1.20 3.73 -0.88
C VAL A 50 -0.50 2.40 -1.17
N CYS A 51 -0.30 1.57 -0.15
CA CYS A 51 0.27 0.23 -0.30
C CYS A 51 -0.52 -0.61 -1.31
N GLY A 52 -1.86 -0.67 -1.18
CA GLY A 52 -2.72 -1.39 -2.12
C GLY A 52 -2.60 -0.88 -3.56
N THR A 53 -2.54 0.44 -3.73
CA THR A 53 -2.35 1.06 -5.06
C THR A 53 -1.00 0.71 -5.68
N VAL A 54 0.07 0.71 -4.87
CA VAL A 54 1.42 0.31 -5.30
C VAL A 54 1.43 -1.15 -5.76
N ILE A 55 0.85 -2.06 -4.97
CA ILE A 55 0.80 -3.49 -5.30
C ILE A 55 -0.01 -3.71 -6.59
N ALA A 56 -1.16 -3.05 -6.74
CA ALA A 56 -1.98 -3.16 -7.95
C ALA A 56 -1.21 -2.70 -9.20
N ARG A 57 -0.56 -1.53 -9.14
CA ARG A 57 0.31 -1.02 -10.22
C ARG A 57 1.45 -1.99 -10.54
N ALA A 58 2.14 -2.49 -9.52
CA ALA A 58 3.28 -3.39 -9.67
C ALA A 58 2.88 -4.73 -10.33
N ARG A 59 1.70 -5.25 -10.01
CA ARG A 59 1.16 -6.50 -10.58
C ARG A 59 0.43 -6.30 -11.91
N GLY A 60 0.39 -5.08 -12.45
CA GLY A 60 -0.30 -4.77 -13.70
C GLY A 60 -1.82 -4.88 -13.61
N TRP A 61 -2.39 -4.81 -12.40
CA TRP A 61 -3.83 -4.85 -12.18
C TRP A 61 -4.40 -3.47 -12.50
N THR A 62 -4.94 -3.31 -13.71
CA THR A 62 -5.54 -2.06 -14.19
C THR A 62 -6.95 -1.81 -13.64
N ASP A 63 -7.57 -2.81 -13.00
CA ASP A 63 -8.91 -2.68 -12.41
C ASP A 63 -8.83 -2.53 -10.88
N GLN A 64 -8.88 -1.27 -10.44
CA GLN A 64 -8.86 -0.89 -9.02
C GLN A 64 -10.07 -1.44 -8.25
N ALA A 65 -11.18 -1.78 -8.92
CA ALA A 65 -12.36 -2.37 -8.29
C ALA A 65 -12.18 -3.86 -7.98
N ALA A 66 -11.39 -4.59 -8.77
CA ALA A 66 -11.04 -5.99 -8.51
C ALA A 66 -10.17 -6.15 -7.25
N TYR A 67 -9.37 -5.13 -6.91
CA TYR A 67 -8.55 -5.11 -5.70
C TYR A 67 -9.39 -5.00 -4.42
N TYR A 68 -10.30 -4.02 -4.31
CA TYR A 68 -11.12 -3.89 -3.09
C TYR A 68 -11.94 -5.16 -2.83
N ARG A 69 -12.45 -5.80 -3.88
CA ARG A 69 -13.19 -7.06 -3.77
C ARG A 69 -12.32 -8.19 -3.21
N ARG A 70 -11.09 -8.36 -3.71
CA ARG A 70 -10.15 -9.38 -3.20
C ARG A 70 -9.58 -9.07 -1.83
N PHE A 71 -9.32 -7.79 -1.54
CA PHE A 71 -8.81 -7.36 -0.24
C PHE A 71 -9.86 -7.58 0.87
N ASP A 72 -11.14 -7.32 0.57
CA ASP A 72 -12.24 -7.63 1.48
C ASP A 72 -12.42 -9.16 1.63
N GLU A 73 -12.28 -9.95 0.56
CA GLU A 73 -12.32 -11.42 0.61
C GLU A 73 -11.17 -12.03 1.43
N GLU A 74 -9.94 -11.53 1.28
CA GLU A 74 -8.77 -12.01 2.03
C GLU A 74 -8.79 -11.62 3.52
N ILE A 75 -9.44 -10.51 3.86
CA ILE A 75 -9.62 -10.09 5.27
C ILE A 75 -10.83 -10.78 5.94
N GLN A 76 -11.92 -11.06 5.20
CA GLN A 76 -13.10 -11.73 5.76
C GLN A 76 -13.04 -13.27 5.71
N GLY A 77 -12.15 -13.86 4.92
CA GLY A 77 -12.01 -15.31 4.77
C GLY A 77 -11.21 -16.01 5.89
N ASN A 78 -10.94 -15.33 7.01
CA ASN A 78 -10.14 -15.87 8.12
C ASN A 78 -10.92 -15.99 9.45
N ASP A 79 -12.24 -16.16 9.38
CA ASP A 79 -13.09 -16.65 10.48
C ASP A 79 -13.31 -18.17 10.38
#